data_AF-A0A0Q8KM32-F1
#
_entry.id   AF-A0A0Q8KM32-F1
#
_cell.length_a   1.000
_cell.length_b   1.000
_cell.length_c   1.000
_cell.angle_alpha   90.00
_cell.angle_beta   90.00
_cell.angle_gamma   90.00
#
_symmetry.space_group_name_H-M   'P 1'
#
loop_
_entity.id
_entity.type
_entity.pdbx_description
1 polymer ?
#
loop_
_entity_poly.entity_id
_entity_poly.type
_entity_poly.pdbx_seq_one_letter_code
_entity_poly.pdbx_strand_id
1 'polypeptide(L)'
;MFASGMSYSSIARHFGTTATTVRCWLDPKYADHCRERVSRNRKILKGTNATPVHTYRCPPVEDIAARLAEIPPDTRTLTQRLCGDPLPQRSALYKMQSGNA
;
A
#
# COMPACT_ATOMS: atom_id res chain seq x y z
N MET A 1 -23.66 17.40 10.69
CA MET A 1 -23.07 18.53 9.94
C MET A 1 -23.37 19.80 10.73
N PHE A 2 -22.38 20.66 10.98
CA PHE A 2 -22.65 21.96 11.62
C PHE A 2 -23.38 22.84 10.61
N ALA A 3 -24.54 23.36 10.99
CA ALA A 3 -25.45 24.08 10.09
C ALA A 3 -24.89 25.42 9.56
N SER A 4 -23.79 25.93 10.12
CA SER A 4 -23.15 27.20 9.72
C SER A 4 -21.70 27.33 10.23
N GLY A 5 -20.92 26.24 10.25
CA GLY A 5 -19.59 26.21 10.86
C GLY A 5 -18.44 25.98 9.88
N MET A 6 -17.29 26.63 10.15
CA MET A 6 -16.01 26.29 9.52
C MET A 6 -15.72 24.80 9.66
N SER A 7 -15.23 24.17 8.59
CA SER A 7 -14.83 22.76 8.64
C SER A 7 -13.61 22.58 9.56
N TYR A 8 -13.48 21.40 10.18
CA TYR A 8 -12.31 21.06 10.99
C TYR A 8 -10.99 21.22 10.21
N SER A 9 -11.00 20.97 8.91
CA SER A 9 -9.84 21.18 8.03
C SER A 9 -9.49 22.66 7.88
N SER A 10 -10.49 23.54 7.80
CA SER A 10 -10.28 24.98 7.72
C SER A 10 -9.66 25.52 9.01
N ILE A 11 -10.19 25.09 10.16
CA ILE A 11 -9.64 25.43 11.48
C ILE A 11 -8.21 24.90 11.61
N ALA A 12 -7.99 23.64 11.24
CA ALA A 12 -6.68 22.99 11.31
C ALA A 12 -5.63 23.73 10.48
N ARG A 13 -5.99 24.20 9.27
CA ARG A 13 -5.11 24.98 8.40
C ARG A 13 -4.71 26.32 9.02
N HIS A 14 -5.63 26.97 9.73
CA HIS A 14 -5.37 28.25 10.38
C HIS A 14 -4.40 28.10 11.57
N PHE A 15 -4.54 27.02 12.34
CA PHE A 15 -3.69 26.75 13.51
C PHE A 15 -2.43 25.91 13.20
N GLY A 16 -2.21 25.51 11.95
CA GLY A 16 -1.07 24.66 11.57
C GLY A 16 -1.11 23.26 12.18
N THR A 17 -2.30 22.71 12.43
CA THR A 17 -2.49 21.39 13.04
C THR A 17 -3.25 20.45 12.09
N THR A 18 -3.57 19.24 12.55
CA THR A 18 -4.38 18.29 11.77
C THR A 18 -5.87 18.41 12.11
N ALA A 19 -6.75 18.12 11.16
CA ALA A 19 -8.20 18.13 11.38
C ALA A 19 -8.62 17.16 12.50
N THR A 20 -7.90 16.05 12.68
CA THR A 20 -8.10 15.11 13.79
C THR A 20 -7.75 15.72 15.14
N THR A 21 -6.68 16.51 15.23
CA THR A 21 -6.31 17.25 16.44
C THR A 21 -7.42 18.23 16.83
N VAL A 22 -7.89 19.02 15.87
CA VAL A 22 -9.00 19.96 16.07
C VAL A 22 -10.27 19.23 16.51
N ARG A 23 -10.57 18.08 15.90
CA ARG A 23 -11.74 17.28 16.28
C ARG A 23 -11.65 16.71 17.69
N CYS A 24 -10.46 16.31 18.15
CA CYS A 24 -10.24 15.90 19.54
C CYS A 24 -10.41 17.05 20.55
N TRP A 25 -10.15 18.30 20.14
CA TRP A 25 -10.37 19.46 21.00
C TRP A 25 -11.83 19.85 21.11
N LEU A 26 -12.57 19.78 20.00
CA LEU A 26 -13.94 20.29 19.89
C LEU A 26 -15.03 19.25 20.19
N ASP A 27 -14.73 17.95 20.05
CA ASP A 27 -15.68 16.86 20.26
C ASP A 27 -15.17 15.90 21.36
N PRO A 28 -15.67 16.04 22.60
CA PRO A 28 -15.29 15.17 23.71
C PRO A 28 -15.57 13.68 23.44
N LYS A 29 -16.67 13.37 22.73
CA LYS A 29 -17.01 11.98 22.39
C LYS A 29 -15.98 11.38 21.43
N TYR A 30 -15.53 12.17 20.46
CA TYR A 30 -14.47 11.76 19.54
C TYR A 30 -13.11 11.58 20.26
N ALA A 31 -12.81 12.45 21.23
CA ALA A 31 -11.60 12.35 22.04
C ALA A 31 -11.60 11.05 22.87
N ASP A 32 -12.71 10.71 23.51
CA ASP A 32 -12.85 9.48 24.29
C ASP A 32 -12.75 8.23 23.41
N HIS A 33 -13.38 8.24 22.24
CA HIS A 33 -13.23 7.15 21.26
C HIS A 33 -11.77 6.97 20.81
N CYS A 34 -11.03 8.07 20.61
CA CYS A 34 -9.60 8.00 20.29
C CYS A 34 -8.78 7.38 21.43
N ARG A 35 -9.05 7.77 22.68
CA ARG A 35 -8.40 7.21 23.87
C ARG A 35 -8.70 5.71 24.01
N GLU A 36 -9.95 5.31 23.82
CA GLU A 36 -10.37 3.92 23.90
C GLU A 36 -9.68 3.07 22.83
N ARG A 37 -9.62 3.55 21.58
CA ARG A 37 -8.90 2.89 20.50
C ARG A 37 -7.41 2.70 20.81
N VAL A 38 -6.74 3.74 21.32
CA VAL A 38 -5.32 3.64 21.71
C VAL A 38 -5.13 2.65 22.86
N SER A 39 -6.01 2.68 23.87
CA SER A 39 -6.00 1.73 24.99
C SER A 39 -6.18 0.29 24.51
N ARG A 40 -7.13 0.05 23.61
CA ARG A 40 -7.39 -1.26 22.99
C ARG A 40 -6.17 -1.76 22.22
N ASN A 41 -5.58 -0.92 21.37
CA ASN A 41 -4.38 -1.27 20.61
C ASN A 41 -3.19 -1.58 21.53
N ARG A 42 -3.02 -0.83 22.62
CA ARG A 42 -1.99 -1.13 23.63
C ARG A 42 -2.22 -2.45 24.34
N LYS A 43 -3.48 -2.78 24.68
CA LYS A 43 -3.83 -4.07 25.30
C LYS A 43 -3.59 -5.24 24.35
N ILE A 44 -3.94 -5.09 23.08
CA ILE A 44 -3.64 -6.07 22.03
C ILE A 44 -2.12 -6.26 21.95
N LEU A 45 -1.35 -5.19 21.76
CA LEU A 45 0.12 -5.25 21.66
C LEU A 45 0.80 -5.87 22.89
N LYS A 46 0.25 -5.66 24.10
CA LYS A 46 0.75 -6.26 25.34
C LYS A 46 0.33 -7.73 25.53
N GLY A 47 -0.85 -8.12 25.02
CA GLY A 47 -1.43 -9.45 25.21
C GLY A 47 -1.07 -10.44 24.10
N THR A 48 -0.62 -9.95 22.95
CA THR A 48 -0.12 -10.76 21.85
C THR A 48 1.40 -10.66 21.80
N ASN A 49 2.11 -11.78 21.55
CA ASN A 49 3.38 -11.75 20.82
C ASN A 49 3.08 -11.28 19.38
N ALA A 50 2.53 -10.07 19.23
CA ALA A 50 2.11 -9.54 17.95
C ALA A 50 3.35 -9.53 17.07
N THR A 51 3.37 -10.41 16.08
CA THR A 51 4.22 -10.23 14.93
C THR A 51 3.98 -8.80 14.46
N PRO A 52 5.04 -7.98 14.32
CA PRO A 52 4.89 -6.62 13.87
C PRO A 52 4.07 -6.67 12.60
N VAL A 53 3.03 -5.83 12.50
CA VAL A 53 2.26 -5.66 11.28
C VAL A 53 3.26 -5.61 10.14
N HIS A 54 3.22 -6.59 9.24
CA HIS A 54 4.03 -6.58 8.03
C HIS A 54 3.56 -5.37 7.22
N THR A 55 4.08 -4.21 7.58
CA THR A 55 4.16 -3.09 6.67
C THR A 55 4.94 -3.67 5.50
N TYR A 56 4.28 -3.79 4.35
CA TYR A 56 4.98 -3.93 3.09
C TYR A 56 5.83 -2.66 2.97
N ARG A 57 7.03 -2.68 3.58
CA ARG A 57 8.04 -1.68 3.34
C ARG A 57 8.35 -1.82 1.87
N CYS A 58 7.98 -0.82 1.10
CA CYS A 58 8.45 -0.71 -0.26
C CYS A 58 9.99 -0.81 -0.19
N PRO A 59 10.61 -1.77 -0.90
CA PRO A 59 12.06 -1.87 -0.88
C PRO A 59 12.67 -0.55 -1.36
N PRO A 60 13.89 -0.21 -0.90
CA PRO A 60 14.65 0.93 -1.42
C PRO A 60 14.61 0.96 -2.95
N VAL A 61 14.52 2.16 -3.53
CA VAL A 61 14.47 2.33 -5.01
C VAL A 61 15.68 1.67 -5.70
N GLU A 62 16.82 1.66 -5.02
CA GLU A 62 18.05 1.01 -5.46
C GLU A 62 17.89 -0.51 -5.60
N ASP A 63 17.23 -1.17 -4.64
CA ASP A 63 16.95 -2.61 -4.68
C ASP A 63 15.96 -2.96 -5.81
N ILE A 64 15.00 -2.06 -6.08
CA ILE A 64 14.05 -2.22 -7.19
C ILE A 64 14.80 -2.13 -8.52
N ALA A 65 15.69 -1.15 -8.69
CA ALA A 65 16.46 -0.97 -9.90
C ALA A 65 17.41 -2.16 -10.18
N ALA A 66 18.09 -2.65 -9.13
CA ALA A 66 18.94 -3.84 -9.24
C ALA A 66 18.15 -5.06 -9.70
N ARG A 67 16.97 -5.31 -9.10
CA ARG A 67 16.10 -6.43 -9.50
C ARG A 67 15.51 -6.27 -10.90
N LEU A 68 15.21 -5.05 -11.32
CA LEU A 68 14.74 -4.80 -12.69
C LEU A 68 15.85 -5.03 -13.73
N ALA A 69 17.12 -4.80 -13.37
CA ALA A 69 18.25 -5.06 -14.24
C ALA A 69 18.51 -6.57 -14.46
N GLU A 70 18.09 -7.44 -13.53
CA GLU A 70 18.17 -8.90 -13.68
C GLU A 70 17.20 -9.44 -14.74
N ILE A 71 16.12 -8.70 -15.05
CA ILE A 71 15.11 -9.14 -16.00
C ILE A 71 15.62 -8.86 -17.42
N PRO A 72 15.78 -9.89 -18.27
CA PRO A 72 16.23 -9.67 -19.65
C PRO A 72 15.22 -8.80 -20.41
N PRO A 73 15.68 -7.87 -21.27
CA PRO A 73 14.80 -7.00 -22.02
C PRO A 73 13.90 -7.83 -22.94
N ASP A 74 12.58 -7.60 -22.88
CA ASP A 74 11.61 -8.32 -23.70
C ASP A 74 11.73 -7.88 -25.17
N THR A 75 12.27 -8.77 -26.00
CA THR A 75 12.55 -8.58 -27.43
C THR A 75 11.33 -8.78 -28.33
N ARG A 76 10.15 -9.06 -27.77
CA ARG A 76 8.92 -9.25 -28.54
C ARG A 76 8.39 -7.93 -29.13
N THR A 77 7.88 -8.01 -30.35
CA THR A 77 7.11 -6.91 -30.97
C THR A 77 5.78 -6.68 -30.23
N LEU A 78 5.19 -5.49 -30.37
CA LEU A 78 3.91 -5.15 -29.74
C LEU A 78 2.81 -6.19 -30.07
N THR A 79 2.75 -6.63 -31.33
CA THR A 79 1.80 -7.65 -31.79
C THR A 79 2.05 -9.00 -31.13
N GLN A 80 3.32 -9.39 -30.94
CA GLN A 80 3.67 -10.64 -30.24
C GLN A 80 3.34 -10.59 -28.74
N ARG A 81 3.41 -9.41 -28.12
CA ARG A 81 2.98 -9.24 -26.72
C ARG A 81 1.47 -9.38 -26.57
N LEU A 82 0.70 -8.83 -27.52
CA LEU A 82 -0.76 -8.80 -27.47
C LEU A 82 -1.41 -10.10 -27.93
N CYS A 83 -0.90 -10.71 -29.01
CA CYS A 83 -1.50 -11.88 -29.66
C CYS A 83 -0.73 -13.18 -29.37
N GLY A 84 0.36 -13.13 -28.60
CA GLY A 84 1.29 -14.25 -28.43
C GLY A 84 2.30 -14.34 -29.58
N ASP A 85 3.29 -15.22 -29.42
CA ASP A 85 4.30 -15.45 -30.46
C ASP A 85 3.65 -16.23 -31.63
N PRO A 86 3.71 -15.74 -32.89
CA PRO A 86 3.10 -16.42 -34.04
C PRO A 86 3.72 -17.78 -34.34
N LEU A 87 4.88 -18.08 -33.76
CA LEU A 87 5.53 -19.39 -33.84
C LEU A 87 5.20 -20.21 -32.59
N PRO A 88 4.37 -21.26 -32.69
CA PRO A 88 4.01 -22.13 -31.57
C PRO A 88 5.26 -22.66 -30.85
N GLN A 89 6.33 -22.92 -31.60
CA GLN A 89 7.61 -23.43 -31.11
C GLN A 89 8.35 -22.49 -30.15
N ARG A 90 8.03 -21.19 -30.16
CA ARG A 90 8.64 -20.18 -29.28
C ARG A 90 7.80 -19.88 -28.04
N SER A 91 6.57 -20.37 -27.99
CA SER A 91 5.70 -20.24 -26.82
C SER A 91 6.34 -20.91 -25.60
N ALA A 92 6.12 -20.33 -24.41
CA ALA A 92 6.61 -20.92 -23.17
C ALA A 92 6.05 -22.34 -22.96
N LEU A 93 4.80 -22.56 -23.35
CA LEU A 93 4.10 -23.84 -23.22
C LEU A 93 4.74 -24.93 -24.09
N TYR A 94 5.15 -24.59 -25.32
CA TYR A 94 5.86 -25.53 -26.19
C TYR A 94 7.25 -25.87 -25.66
N LYS A 95 8.01 -24.88 -25.17
CA LYS A 95 9.35 -25.11 -24.58
C LYS A 95 9.29 -26.02 -23.35
N MET A 96 8.22 -25.92 -22.56
CA MET A 96 7.97 -26.79 -21.41
C MET A 96 7.65 -28.23 -21.85
N GLN A 97 7.00 -28.42 -23.00
CA GLN A 97 6.69 -29.74 -23.54
C GLN A 97 7.89 -30.38 -24.24
N SER A 98 8.74 -29.59 -24.90
CA SER A 98 9.91 -30.09 -25.63
C SER A 98 11.15 -30.32 -24.76
N GLY A 99 11.16 -29.87 -23.50
CA GLY A 99 12.28 -30.01 -22.56
C GLY A 99 12.38 -31.37 -21.84
N ASN A 100 11.62 -32.38 -22.27
CA ASN A 100 11.64 -33.75 -21.75
C ASN A 100 12.15 -34.78 -22.79
N ALA A 101 13.03 -34.37 -23.71
CA ALA A 101 13.72 -35.24 -24.65
C ALA A 101 15.23 -35.08 -24.52
#